data_AF-A0A3R7AG56-F1
#
_entry.id   AF-A0A3R7AG56-F1
#
_cell.length_a   1.000
_cell.length_b   1.000
_cell.length_c   1.000
_cell.angle_alpha   90.00
_cell.angle_beta   90.00
_cell.angle_gamma   90.00
#
_symmetry.space_group_name_H-M   'P 1'
#
loop_
_entity.id
_entity.type
_entity.pdbx_description
1 polymer ?
#
loop_
_entity_poly.entity_id
_entity_poly.type
_entity_poly.pdbx_seq_one_letter_code
_entity_poly.pdbx_strand_id
1 'polypeptide(L)'
;MDTKSHLIFGEEICRYFDWSEDYAQWAIAPDMDMSFLHRYYRHRFSTLEAIYKEYPKIAHGIPIKDKQIIGTLILSHFYLDIFNGPIFCWGIWFPASHIPPEMTDDLLNLIIKEREKKFYEESRKRFKDILSHYLSQNEFCGSLLNTLRLATAWLPRFKFRDALNQFKKFTGWKDFPLWGDERHSSYYFLLKYHFKYF
;
A
#
# COMPACT_ATOMS: atom_id res chain seq x y z
N MET A 1 -0.84 9.74 2.19
CA MET A 1 -0.19 8.94 3.23
C MET A 1 1.27 9.21 3.08
N ASP A 2 1.94 9.43 4.19
CA ASP A 2 3.37 9.74 4.18
C ASP A 2 4.19 8.44 4.15
N THR A 3 5.40 8.55 3.60
CA THR A 3 6.38 7.47 3.51
C THR A 3 6.68 6.82 4.87
N LYS A 4 6.60 7.59 5.98
CA LYS A 4 6.85 7.06 7.32
C LYS A 4 5.75 6.11 7.79
N SER A 5 4.49 6.38 7.47
CA SER A 5 3.35 5.51 7.77
C SER A 5 3.45 4.20 6.98
N HIS A 6 3.86 4.27 5.71
CA HIS A 6 4.16 3.08 4.90
C HIS A 6 5.30 2.25 5.50
N LEU A 7 6.39 2.89 5.92
CA LEU A 7 7.52 2.20 6.55
C LEU A 7 7.11 1.53 7.87
N ILE A 8 6.38 2.25 8.74
CA ILE A 8 5.87 1.70 10.01
C ILE A 8 4.99 0.48 9.75
N PHE A 9 4.13 0.52 8.73
CA PHE A 9 3.32 -0.64 8.40
C PHE A 9 4.16 -1.81 7.89
N GLY A 10 5.17 -1.53 7.06
CA GLY A 10 6.14 -2.53 6.61
C GLY A 10 6.90 -3.20 7.76
N GLU A 11 7.36 -2.43 8.74
CA GLU A 11 8.01 -2.96 9.96
C GLU A 11 7.07 -3.88 10.74
N GLU A 12 5.81 -3.48 10.94
CA GLU A 12 4.83 -4.29 11.66
C GLU A 12 4.49 -5.58 10.92
N ILE A 13 4.41 -5.54 9.58
CA ILE A 13 4.24 -6.73 8.76
C ILE A 13 5.43 -7.69 8.94
N CYS A 14 6.67 -7.18 8.84
CA CYS A 14 7.85 -8.01 9.03
C CYS A 14 7.88 -8.66 10.42
N ARG A 15 7.61 -7.89 11.48
CA ARG A 15 7.54 -8.43 12.85
C ARG A 15 6.45 -9.48 13.02
N TYR A 16 5.28 -9.23 12.45
CA TYR A 16 4.13 -10.13 12.60
C TYR A 16 4.36 -11.50 11.95
N PHE A 17 4.97 -11.51 10.76
CA PHE A 17 5.25 -12.76 10.03
C PHE A 17 6.66 -13.33 10.29
N ASP A 18 7.39 -12.81 11.28
CA ASP A 18 8.75 -13.23 11.65
C ASP A 18 9.74 -13.15 10.47
N TRP A 19 9.70 -12.03 9.74
CA TRP A 19 10.63 -11.72 8.66
C TRP A 19 11.68 -10.71 9.11
N SER A 20 12.83 -10.67 8.41
CA SER A 20 13.83 -9.63 8.66
C SER A 20 13.22 -8.23 8.45
N GLU A 21 13.43 -7.34 9.42
CA GLU A 21 13.04 -5.93 9.33
C GLU A 21 13.73 -5.21 8.16
N ASP A 22 14.85 -5.74 7.66
CA ASP A 22 15.54 -5.20 6.47
C ASP A 22 14.64 -5.18 5.22
N TYR A 23 13.64 -6.08 5.16
CA TYR A 23 12.67 -6.07 4.07
C TYR A 23 11.73 -4.88 4.14
N ALA A 24 11.48 -4.27 5.31
CA ALA A 24 10.44 -3.24 5.51
C ALA A 24 10.57 -2.05 4.56
N GLN A 25 11.79 -1.75 4.08
CA GLN A 25 12.04 -0.70 3.10
C GLN A 25 11.28 -0.93 1.78
N TRP A 26 10.95 -2.17 1.41
CA TRP A 26 10.12 -2.45 0.24
C TRP A 26 8.71 -1.86 0.33
N ALA A 27 8.21 -1.58 1.54
CA ALA A 27 6.92 -0.90 1.73
C ALA A 27 6.94 0.57 1.29
N ILE A 28 8.12 1.17 1.10
CA ILE A 28 8.28 2.54 0.59
C ILE A 28 8.89 2.58 -0.82
N ALA A 29 9.14 1.42 -1.43
CA ALA A 29 9.72 1.35 -2.77
C ALA A 29 8.88 2.08 -3.85
N PRO A 30 7.53 2.07 -3.82
CA PRO A 30 6.73 2.83 -4.78
C PRO A 30 6.88 4.36 -4.67
N ASP A 31 7.22 4.87 -3.49
CA ASP A 31 7.34 6.30 -3.18
C ASP A 31 8.65 6.94 -3.68
N MET A 32 9.72 6.14 -3.79
CA MET A 32 11.04 6.67 -4.14
C MET A 32 11.06 7.17 -5.58
N ASP A 33 11.67 8.32 -5.82
CA ASP A 33 11.82 8.90 -7.15
C ASP A 33 13.00 8.22 -7.88
N MET A 34 12.75 7.70 -9.08
CA MET A 34 13.81 7.13 -9.93
C MET A 34 13.75 7.64 -11.36
N SER A 35 13.34 8.91 -11.56
CA SER A 35 13.55 9.66 -12.82
C SER A 35 12.90 9.11 -14.10
N PHE A 36 12.25 7.94 -14.07
CA PHE A 36 11.85 7.22 -15.29
C PHE A 36 10.36 7.39 -15.66
N LEU A 37 9.42 7.55 -14.69
CA LEU A 37 7.97 7.76 -14.91
C LEU A 37 7.26 8.34 -13.64
N HIS A 38 7.61 9.58 -13.27
CA HIS A 38 7.03 10.47 -12.23
C HIS A 38 5.91 9.88 -11.33
N ARG A 39 6.26 9.38 -10.13
CA ARG A 39 5.44 8.92 -8.96
C ARG A 39 4.14 8.14 -9.22
N TYR A 40 3.18 8.70 -9.95
CA TYR A 40 1.83 8.17 -10.18
C TYR A 40 1.79 6.85 -10.98
N TYR A 41 2.84 6.52 -11.71
CA TYR A 41 2.91 5.27 -12.47
C TYR A 41 3.34 4.08 -11.61
N ARG A 42 3.97 4.31 -10.45
CA ARG A 42 4.59 3.26 -9.61
C ARG A 42 3.62 2.57 -8.67
N HIS A 43 2.50 3.22 -8.43
CA HIS A 43 1.43 2.69 -7.61
C HIS A 43 0.59 1.65 -8.36
N ARG A 44 1.18 0.87 -9.27
CA ARG A 44 0.49 -0.06 -10.16
C ARG A 44 1.10 -1.44 -10.07
N PHE A 45 0.27 -2.47 -10.14
CA PHE A 45 0.75 -3.85 -10.22
C PHE A 45 1.64 -4.10 -11.46
N SER A 46 1.42 -3.36 -12.55
CA SER A 46 2.18 -3.52 -13.79
C SER A 46 3.63 -3.08 -13.68
N THR A 47 3.96 -2.28 -12.66
CA THR A 47 5.31 -1.76 -12.43
C THR A 47 6.09 -2.54 -11.39
N LEU A 48 5.53 -3.60 -10.77
CA LEU A 48 6.21 -4.39 -9.74
C LEU A 48 7.59 -4.90 -10.18
N GLU A 49 7.68 -5.48 -11.39
CA GLU A 49 8.96 -5.97 -11.93
C GLU A 49 9.97 -4.85 -12.17
N ALA A 50 9.51 -3.64 -12.54
CA ALA A 50 10.39 -2.50 -12.69
C ALA A 50 10.87 -1.98 -11.33
N ILE A 51 9.97 -1.84 -10.36
CA ILE A 51 10.30 -1.44 -8.99
C ILE A 51 11.32 -2.41 -8.39
N TYR A 52 11.09 -3.70 -8.53
CA TYR A 52 12.00 -4.74 -8.04
C TYR A 52 13.42 -4.65 -8.62
N LYS A 53 13.55 -4.32 -9.91
CA LYS A 53 14.86 -4.18 -10.59
C LYS A 53 15.59 -2.89 -10.23
N GLU A 54 14.84 -1.82 -10.04
CA GLU A 54 15.40 -0.48 -9.90
C GLU A 54 15.66 -0.10 -8.43
N TYR A 55 14.77 -0.45 -7.51
CA TYR A 55 14.87 -0.06 -6.10
C TYR A 55 16.21 -0.44 -5.41
N PRO A 56 16.79 -1.64 -5.61
CA PRO A 56 18.08 -2.01 -5.01
C PRO A 56 19.27 -1.18 -5.51
N LYS A 57 19.13 -0.48 -6.64
CA LYS A 57 20.18 0.41 -7.17
C LYS A 57 20.29 1.71 -6.36
N ILE A 58 19.25 2.07 -5.62
CA ILE A 58 19.22 3.26 -4.75
C ILE A 58 19.32 2.86 -3.28
N ALA A 59 18.52 1.88 -2.84
CA ALA A 59 18.56 1.37 -1.49
C ALA A 59 19.58 0.21 -1.40
N HIS A 60 20.85 0.56 -1.19
CA HIS A 60 21.93 -0.42 -1.12
C HIS A 60 21.76 -1.38 0.07
N GLY A 61 22.02 -2.67 -0.16
CA GLY A 61 21.99 -3.69 0.89
C GLY A 61 20.61 -4.26 1.22
N ILE A 62 19.55 -3.82 0.54
CA ILE A 62 18.21 -4.38 0.78
C ILE A 62 18.13 -5.85 0.34
N PRO A 63 17.41 -6.71 1.08
CA PRO A 63 17.16 -8.09 0.66
C PRO A 63 16.33 -8.16 -0.63
N ILE A 64 16.76 -8.99 -1.59
CA ILE A 64 16.08 -9.16 -2.89
C ILE A 64 15.57 -10.60 -3.14
N LYS A 65 15.86 -11.55 -2.24
CA LYS A 65 15.67 -12.98 -2.53
C LYS A 65 14.19 -13.39 -2.50
N ASP A 66 13.42 -12.89 -1.55
CA ASP A 66 12.04 -13.34 -1.34
C ASP A 66 11.03 -12.41 -2.01
N LYS A 67 10.61 -12.77 -3.23
CA LYS A 67 9.59 -12.01 -3.97
C LYS A 67 8.20 -12.03 -3.32
N GLN A 68 7.91 -12.99 -2.44
CA GLN A 68 6.63 -13.05 -1.75
C GLN A 68 6.58 -11.98 -0.66
N ILE A 69 7.63 -11.89 0.16
CA ILE A 69 7.78 -10.83 1.17
C ILE A 69 7.75 -9.45 0.50
N ILE A 70 8.56 -9.27 -0.55
CA ILE A 70 8.61 -8.00 -1.31
C ILE A 70 7.23 -7.64 -1.89
N GLY A 71 6.55 -8.62 -2.49
CA GLY A 71 5.20 -8.42 -3.03
C GLY A 71 4.20 -8.01 -1.96
N THR A 72 4.23 -8.66 -0.79
CA THR A 72 3.37 -8.31 0.35
C THR A 72 3.61 -6.88 0.82
N LEU A 73 4.85 -6.45 0.92
CA LEU A 73 5.20 -5.09 1.37
C LEU A 73 4.82 -4.02 0.34
N ILE A 74 4.99 -4.28 -0.96
CA ILE A 74 4.50 -3.35 -1.98
C ILE A 74 2.96 -3.35 -2.04
N LEU A 75 2.30 -4.49 -1.82
CA LEU A 75 0.84 -4.55 -1.74
C LEU A 75 0.29 -3.77 -0.53
N SER A 76 0.97 -3.83 0.61
CA SER A 76 0.58 -3.05 1.80
C SER A 76 0.69 -1.55 1.55
N HIS A 77 1.67 -1.12 0.75
CA HIS A 77 1.76 0.24 0.26
C HIS A 77 0.51 0.63 -0.54
N PHE A 78 0.15 -0.16 -1.56
CA PHE A 78 -1.04 0.10 -2.38
C PHE A 78 -2.32 0.12 -1.55
N TYR A 79 -2.43 -0.74 -0.54
CA TYR A 79 -3.54 -0.71 0.41
C TYR A 79 -3.61 0.62 1.18
N LEU A 80 -2.50 1.10 1.76
CA LEU A 80 -2.52 2.38 2.48
C LEU A 80 -2.82 3.57 1.56
N ASP A 81 -2.49 3.46 0.29
CA ASP A 81 -2.77 4.50 -0.69
C ASP A 81 -4.24 4.65 -1.08
N ILE A 82 -5.09 3.65 -0.82
CA ILE A 82 -6.53 3.82 -1.07
C ILE A 82 -7.13 4.97 -0.24
N PHE A 83 -6.52 5.27 0.91
CA PHE A 83 -6.93 6.38 1.77
C PHE A 83 -6.55 7.75 1.19
N ASN A 84 -5.68 7.80 0.17
CA ASN A 84 -5.34 9.02 -0.59
C ASN A 84 -6.09 9.07 -1.92
N GLY A 85 -6.25 7.91 -2.57
CA GLY A 85 -6.93 7.79 -3.85
C GLY A 85 -6.83 6.36 -4.41
N PRO A 86 -7.95 5.64 -4.58
CA PRO A 86 -7.90 4.22 -4.95
C PRO A 86 -7.58 3.97 -6.45
N ILE A 87 -7.54 5.03 -7.27
CA ILE A 87 -7.33 4.94 -8.73
C ILE A 87 -5.89 4.55 -9.08
N PHE A 88 -4.92 4.91 -8.24
CA PHE A 88 -3.50 4.72 -8.54
C PHE A 88 -3.15 3.23 -8.69
N CYS A 89 -3.76 2.36 -7.87
CA CYS A 89 -3.53 0.92 -7.75
C CYS A 89 -3.78 0.10 -9.03
N TRP A 90 -4.65 0.58 -9.94
CA TRP A 90 -5.15 -0.23 -11.08
C TRP A 90 -4.78 0.31 -12.46
N GLY A 91 -3.91 1.32 -12.51
CA GLY A 91 -3.29 1.79 -13.75
C GLY A 91 -4.12 2.73 -14.61
N ILE A 92 -5.03 3.52 -14.00
CA ILE A 92 -5.71 4.61 -14.70
C ILE A 92 -5.09 5.94 -14.28
N TRP A 93 -4.80 6.78 -15.27
CA TRP A 93 -4.53 8.20 -15.07
C TRP A 93 -5.88 8.91 -15.05
N PHE A 94 -6.34 9.33 -13.88
CA PHE A 94 -7.21 10.50 -13.82
C PHE A 94 -6.30 11.66 -13.43
N PRO A 95 -6.10 12.69 -14.28
CA PRO A 95 -5.71 13.97 -13.72
C PRO A 95 -6.74 14.27 -12.64
N ALA A 96 -6.31 14.77 -11.48
CA ALA A 96 -7.11 15.14 -10.32
C ALA A 96 -8.15 16.25 -10.63
N SER A 97 -8.97 16.04 -11.64
CA SER A 97 -9.94 16.96 -12.24
C SER A 97 -11.36 16.67 -11.74
N HIS A 98 -11.52 15.61 -10.96
CA HIS A 98 -12.80 15.18 -10.37
C HIS A 98 -12.67 14.88 -8.86
N ILE A 99 -11.54 15.23 -8.24
CA ILE A 99 -11.52 15.41 -6.78
C ILE A 99 -12.26 16.74 -6.56
N PRO A 100 -13.37 16.78 -5.81
CA PRO A 100 -14.04 18.04 -5.50
C PRO A 100 -13.01 19.03 -4.97
N PRO A 101 -13.05 20.33 -5.34
CA PRO A 101 -12.12 21.33 -4.81
C PRO A 101 -12.06 21.34 -3.28
N GLU A 102 -13.17 20.94 -2.64
CA GLU A 102 -13.30 20.77 -1.19
C GLU A 102 -12.41 19.65 -0.60
N MET A 103 -11.95 18.68 -1.39
CA MET A 103 -11.11 17.55 -0.94
C MET A 103 -9.62 17.76 -1.22
N THR A 104 -9.24 18.69 -2.10
CA THR A 104 -7.82 18.86 -2.48
C THR A 104 -7.02 19.63 -1.45
N ASP A 105 -7.57 20.68 -0.86
CA ASP A 105 -6.83 21.55 0.05
C ASP A 105 -6.61 20.88 1.42
N ASP A 106 -7.60 20.15 1.93
CA ASP A 106 -7.47 19.38 3.17
C ASP A 106 -6.51 18.20 2.99
N LEU A 107 -6.63 17.44 1.90
CA LEU A 107 -5.73 16.30 1.64
C LEU A 107 -4.27 16.75 1.43
N LEU A 108 -4.03 17.89 0.77
CA LEU A 108 -2.69 18.45 0.56
C LEU A 108 -2.11 19.05 1.85
N ASN A 109 -2.91 19.78 2.64
CA ASN A 109 -2.47 20.29 3.95
C ASN A 109 -2.18 19.16 4.95
N LEU A 110 -2.84 18.01 4.81
CA LEU A 110 -2.62 16.78 5.59
C LEU A 110 -1.38 15.97 5.19
N ILE A 111 -0.83 16.21 4.00
CA ILE A 111 0.36 15.52 3.47
C ILE A 111 1.65 16.27 3.85
N ILE A 112 1.59 17.59 4.13
CA ILE A 112 2.77 18.46 4.15
C ILE A 112 3.34 18.75 5.55
N LYS A 113 2.63 18.46 6.66
CA LYS A 113 3.18 18.65 8.02
C LYS A 113 3.76 17.35 8.59
N GLU A 114 4.93 17.42 9.23
CA GLU A 114 5.41 16.34 10.11
C GLU A 114 4.29 15.98 11.09
N ARG A 115 3.72 14.79 10.93
CA ARG A 115 2.65 14.33 11.83
C ARG A 115 3.22 14.14 13.22
N GLU A 116 2.44 14.52 14.23
CA GLU A 116 2.84 14.43 15.63
C GLU A 116 3.27 13.00 15.99
N LYS A 117 4.28 12.84 16.86
CA LYS A 117 4.76 11.52 17.34
C LYS A 117 3.60 10.59 17.77
N LYS A 118 2.58 11.17 18.40
CA LYS A 118 1.35 10.49 18.85
C LYS A 118 0.57 9.82 17.69
N PHE A 119 0.55 10.43 16.50
CA PHE A 119 -0.10 9.85 15.32
C PHE A 119 0.58 8.54 14.90
N TYR A 120 1.92 8.50 14.88
CA TYR A 120 2.67 7.31 14.47
C TYR A 120 2.59 6.20 15.51
N GLU A 121 2.60 6.54 16.80
CA GLU A 121 2.36 5.56 17.88
C GLU A 121 0.98 4.92 17.76
N GLU A 122 -0.05 5.71 17.50
CA GLU A 122 -1.40 5.20 17.31
C GLU A 122 -1.53 4.40 16.01
N SER A 123 -0.88 4.84 14.92
CA SER A 123 -0.81 4.10 13.66
C SER A 123 -0.27 2.69 13.86
N ARG A 124 0.83 2.55 14.61
CA ARG A 124 1.43 1.25 14.92
C ARG A 124 0.46 0.32 15.66
N LYS A 125 -0.33 0.82 16.61
CA LYS A 125 -1.35 0.03 17.31
C LYS A 125 -2.43 -0.47 16.34
N ARG A 126 -2.91 0.39 15.44
CA ARG A 126 -3.93 0.02 14.45
C ARG A 126 -3.40 -0.98 13.42
N PHE A 127 -2.14 -0.87 13.02
CA PHE A 127 -1.53 -1.87 12.14
C PHE A 127 -1.41 -3.23 12.80
N LYS A 128 -1.01 -3.29 14.08
CA LYS A 128 -0.99 -4.55 14.85
C LYS A 128 -2.38 -5.19 14.94
N ASP A 129 -3.40 -4.37 15.21
CA ASP A 129 -4.80 -4.79 15.25
C ASP A 129 -5.25 -5.39 13.92
N ILE A 130 -5.02 -4.70 12.80
CA ILE A 130 -5.29 -5.22 11.44
C ILE A 130 -4.57 -6.55 11.21
N LEU A 131 -3.28 -6.63 11.51
CA LEU A 131 -2.48 -7.83 11.26
C LEU A 131 -2.96 -9.03 12.08
N SER A 132 -3.42 -8.79 13.30
CA SER A 132 -3.91 -9.84 14.22
C SER A 132 -5.12 -10.63 13.71
N HIS A 133 -5.82 -10.12 12.69
CA HIS A 133 -6.94 -10.81 12.05
C HIS A 133 -6.51 -11.92 11.09
N TYR A 134 -5.22 -12.02 10.76
CA TYR A 134 -4.73 -12.89 9.69
C TYR A 134 -3.79 -13.97 10.20
N LEU A 135 -4.05 -15.23 9.86
CA LEU A 135 -3.23 -16.37 10.28
C LEU A 135 -2.06 -16.64 9.33
N SER A 136 -2.10 -16.07 8.13
CA SER A 136 -1.05 -16.29 7.12
C SER A 136 -0.85 -15.09 6.21
N GLN A 137 0.34 -15.02 5.62
CA GLN A 137 0.69 -14.05 4.58
C GLN A 137 -0.28 -14.08 3.39
N ASN A 138 -0.72 -15.29 2.99
CA ASN A 138 -1.63 -15.46 1.86
C ASN A 138 -3.02 -14.87 2.17
N GLU A 139 -3.54 -15.14 3.36
CA GLU A 139 -4.80 -14.60 3.84
C GLU A 139 -4.78 -13.06 3.90
N PHE A 140 -3.70 -12.51 4.46
CA PHE A 140 -3.49 -11.06 4.54
C PHE A 140 -3.50 -10.42 3.15
N CYS A 141 -2.67 -10.91 2.23
CA CYS A 141 -2.60 -10.34 0.88
C CYS A 141 -3.89 -10.55 0.08
N GLY A 142 -4.58 -11.69 0.23
CA GLY A 142 -5.88 -11.93 -0.39
C GLY A 142 -6.93 -10.93 0.07
N SER A 143 -6.91 -10.60 1.35
CA SER A 143 -7.80 -9.60 1.96
C SER A 143 -7.46 -8.17 1.51
N LEU A 144 -6.17 -7.81 1.42
CA LEU A 144 -5.77 -6.53 0.84
C LEU A 144 -6.17 -6.41 -0.64
N LEU A 145 -5.94 -7.43 -1.45
CA LEU A 145 -6.35 -7.45 -2.87
C LEU A 145 -7.86 -7.31 -3.01
N ASN A 146 -8.64 -8.01 -2.18
CA ASN A 146 -10.10 -7.88 -2.19
C ASN A 146 -10.56 -6.49 -1.72
N THR A 147 -9.88 -5.91 -0.72
CA THR A 147 -10.12 -4.54 -0.25
C THR A 147 -9.91 -3.53 -1.37
N LEU A 148 -8.78 -3.60 -2.08
CA LEU A 148 -8.48 -2.75 -3.23
C LEU A 148 -9.58 -2.89 -4.31
N ARG A 149 -10.03 -4.13 -4.57
CA ARG A 149 -11.08 -4.44 -5.56
C ARG A 149 -12.41 -3.78 -5.17
N LEU A 150 -12.80 -3.90 -3.91
CA LEU A 150 -14.04 -3.34 -3.39
C LEU A 150 -13.99 -1.81 -3.32
N ALA A 151 -12.81 -1.23 -3.03
CA ALA A 151 -12.58 0.21 -3.05
C ALA A 151 -12.64 0.80 -4.47
N THR A 152 -12.65 -0.05 -5.50
CA THR A 152 -12.69 0.34 -6.92
C THR A 152 -13.74 -0.44 -7.70
N ALA A 153 -14.87 -0.77 -7.06
CA ALA A 153 -15.92 -1.58 -7.66
C ALA A 153 -16.50 -1.01 -8.97
N TRP A 154 -16.33 0.30 -9.22
CA TRP A 154 -16.70 0.96 -10.48
C TRP A 154 -15.74 0.68 -11.65
N LEU A 155 -14.57 0.10 -11.41
CA LEU A 155 -13.64 -0.28 -12.47
C LEU A 155 -14.05 -1.58 -13.16
N PRO A 156 -13.75 -1.74 -14.46
CA PRO A 156 -14.02 -2.99 -15.15
C PRO A 156 -13.32 -4.18 -14.50
N ARG A 157 -14.03 -5.31 -14.36
CA ARG A 157 -13.51 -6.53 -13.70
C ARG A 157 -12.19 -7.05 -14.29
N PHE A 158 -11.92 -6.82 -15.58
CA PHE A 158 -10.67 -7.25 -16.20
C PHE A 158 -9.44 -6.53 -15.62
N LYS A 159 -9.58 -5.27 -15.13
CA LYS A 159 -8.48 -4.54 -14.49
C LYS A 159 -8.01 -5.22 -13.22
N PHE A 160 -8.95 -5.65 -12.38
CA PHE A 160 -8.65 -6.43 -11.19
C PHE A 160 -7.94 -7.75 -11.57
N ARG A 161 -8.46 -8.45 -12.59
CA ARG A 161 -7.87 -9.71 -13.07
C ARG A 161 -6.43 -9.53 -13.57
N ASP A 162 -6.17 -8.48 -14.34
CA ASP A 162 -4.84 -8.20 -14.89
C ASP A 162 -3.82 -7.91 -13.80
N ALA A 163 -4.20 -7.07 -12.83
CA ALA A 163 -3.36 -6.74 -11.68
C ALA A 163 -3.14 -7.95 -10.76
N LEU A 164 -4.18 -8.76 -10.52
CA LEU A 164 -4.04 -10.03 -9.79
C LEU A 164 -3.07 -10.98 -10.50
N ASN A 165 -3.15 -11.07 -11.84
CA ASN A 165 -2.22 -11.88 -12.63
C ASN A 165 -0.78 -11.35 -12.57
N GLN A 166 -0.59 -10.03 -12.60
CA GLN A 166 0.72 -9.40 -12.44
C GLN A 166 1.30 -9.68 -11.06
N PHE A 167 0.49 -9.55 -10.01
CA PHE A 167 0.90 -9.86 -8.64
C PHE A 167 1.28 -11.34 -8.50
N LYS A 168 0.42 -12.26 -8.96
CA LYS A 168 0.68 -13.71 -9.02
C LYS A 168 1.98 -14.04 -9.75
N LYS A 169 2.19 -13.44 -10.92
CA LYS A 169 3.40 -13.64 -11.73
C LYS A 169 4.66 -13.16 -11.01
N PHE A 170 4.57 -12.04 -10.30
CA PHE A 170 5.69 -11.48 -9.55
C PHE A 170 6.05 -12.34 -8.32
N THR A 171 5.06 -12.67 -7.49
CA THR A 171 5.28 -13.39 -6.22
C THR A 171 5.43 -14.90 -6.39
N GLY A 172 4.92 -15.45 -7.49
CA GLY A 172 4.84 -16.90 -7.72
C GLY A 172 3.66 -17.57 -7.01
N TRP A 173 2.76 -16.82 -6.38
CA TRP A 173 1.59 -17.38 -5.73
C TRP A 173 0.54 -17.87 -6.73
N LYS A 174 -0.11 -18.98 -6.37
CA LYS A 174 -1.14 -19.60 -7.22
C LYS A 174 -2.54 -19.14 -6.84
N ASP A 175 -2.86 -19.13 -5.54
CA ASP A 175 -4.20 -18.87 -5.03
C ASP A 175 -4.19 -17.89 -3.85
N PHE A 176 -5.26 -17.09 -3.77
CA PHE A 176 -5.52 -16.10 -2.74
C PHE A 176 -6.96 -16.25 -2.26
N PRO A 177 -7.23 -16.35 -0.95
CA PRO A 177 -8.59 -16.20 -0.45
C PRO A 177 -9.02 -14.73 -0.57
N LEU A 178 -9.93 -14.42 -1.49
CA LEU A 178 -10.41 -13.06 -1.75
C LEU A 178 -11.66 -12.73 -0.93
N TRP A 179 -11.61 -12.96 0.39
CA TRP A 179 -12.80 -12.89 1.25
C TRP A 179 -12.77 -11.76 2.29
N GLY A 180 -11.60 -11.27 2.69
CA GLY A 180 -11.50 -10.16 3.65
C GLY A 180 -11.78 -8.77 3.05
N ASP A 181 -12.25 -7.84 3.86
CA ASP A 181 -12.55 -6.44 3.47
C ASP A 181 -12.08 -5.48 4.58
N GLU A 182 -11.03 -4.72 4.29
CA GLU A 182 -10.37 -3.78 5.21
C GLU A 182 -10.69 -2.31 4.89
N ARG A 183 -11.71 -2.02 4.05
CA ARG A 183 -12.07 -0.64 3.70
C ARG A 183 -12.46 0.21 4.92
N HIS A 184 -12.95 -0.44 5.97
CA HIS A 184 -13.38 0.18 7.22
C HIS A 184 -12.57 -0.35 8.40
N SER A 185 -11.27 -0.60 8.20
CA SER A 185 -10.37 -1.05 9.24
C SER A 185 -10.21 -0.01 10.37
N SER A 186 -9.62 -0.44 11.49
CA SER A 186 -9.35 0.46 12.61
C SER A 186 -8.44 1.64 12.24
N TYR A 187 -7.60 1.48 11.20
CA TYR A 187 -6.79 2.57 10.66
C TYR A 187 -7.62 3.61 9.88
N TYR A 188 -8.61 3.19 9.10
CA TYR A 188 -9.54 4.11 8.43
C TYR A 188 -10.21 5.06 9.44
N PHE A 189 -10.67 4.52 10.58
CA PHE A 189 -11.28 5.34 11.63
C PHE A 189 -10.29 6.29 12.29
N LEU A 190 -9.03 5.89 12.49
CA LEU A 190 -7.98 6.77 12.99
C LEU A 190 -7.77 7.96 12.03
N LEU A 191 -7.64 7.70 10.72
CA LEU A 191 -7.48 8.76 9.72
C LEU A 191 -8.71 9.69 9.73
N LYS A 192 -9.92 9.13 9.74
CA LYS A 192 -11.15 9.91 9.80
C LYS A 192 -11.24 10.78 11.06
N TYR A 193 -10.86 10.26 12.23
CA TYR A 193 -10.88 11.01 13.49
C TYR A 193 -9.83 12.12 13.50
N HIS A 194 -8.60 11.80 13.09
CA HIS A 194 -7.48 12.73 13.13
C HIS A 194 -7.62 13.87 12.11
N PHE A 195 -8.35 13.62 11.01
CA PHE A 195 -8.54 14.58 9.92
C PHE A 195 -9.95 15.17 9.85
N LYS A 196 -10.87 14.83 10.77
CA LYS A 196 -12.21 15.43 10.83
C LYS A 196 -12.23 16.88 11.35
N TYR A 197 -11.13 17.33 11.93
CA TYR A 197 -11.03 18.58 12.69
C TYR A 197 -10.02 19.56 12.08
N PHE A 198 -9.66 19.36 10.82
CA PHE A 198 -8.92 20.32 10.01
C PHE A 198 -9.80 20.75 8.85
#